data_AF-A0A1E3NL61-F1
#
_entry.id   AF-A0A1E3NL61-F1
#
_cell.length_a   1.000
_cell.length_b   1.000
_cell.length_c   1.000
_cell.angle_alpha   90.00
_cell.angle_beta   90.00
_cell.angle_gamma   90.00
#
_symmetry.space_group_name_H-M   'P 1'
#
loop_
_entity.id
_entity.type
_entity.pdbx_description
1 polymer ?
#
loop_
_entity_poly.entity_id
_entity_poly.type
_entity_poly.pdbx_seq_one_letter_code
_entity_poly.pdbx_strand_id
1 'polypeptide(L)'
;RPRATQQCTDVASATRFRAQTLREIARDLTRIHDPLLTEYQVRDINDTLNRLLRERRAWEYRIKQLGGPDYTSGTTTTAGGSGDTDTVTVKGYKYFGRARELPDVVQLLQEA
;
A
#
# COMPACT_ATOMS: atom_id res chain seq x y z
N ARG A 1 3.76 8.62 -13.68
CA ARG A 1 2.97 7.45 -14.10
C ARG A 1 1.56 7.91 -14.49
N PRO A 2 0.90 7.28 -15.47
CA PRO A 2 -0.45 7.67 -15.91
C PRO A 2 -1.44 7.65 -14.74
N ARG A 3 -2.41 8.58 -14.74
CA ARG A 3 -3.48 8.59 -13.72
C ARG A 3 -4.39 7.37 -13.82
N ALA A 4 -4.62 6.88 -15.03
CA ALA A 4 -5.40 5.68 -15.30
C ALA A 4 -4.49 4.57 -15.82
N THR A 5 -4.42 3.45 -15.10
CA THR A 5 -3.59 2.29 -15.49
C THR A 5 -4.00 1.72 -16.85
N GLN A 6 -5.27 1.90 -17.24
CA GLN A 6 -5.83 1.49 -18.53
C GLN A 6 -5.17 2.15 -19.74
N GLN A 7 -4.56 3.33 -19.58
CA GLN A 7 -3.86 4.02 -20.66
C GLN A 7 -2.54 3.35 -21.03
N CYS A 8 -2.01 2.47 -20.17
CA CYS A 8 -0.80 1.72 -20.46
C CYS A 8 -1.13 0.53 -21.36
N THR A 9 -0.52 0.45 -22.55
CA THR A 9 -0.80 -0.62 -23.53
C THR A 9 0.27 -1.70 -23.56
N ASP A 10 1.39 -1.51 -22.89
CA ASP A 10 2.52 -2.45 -22.86
C ASP A 10 2.83 -2.97 -21.45
N VAL A 11 3.19 -4.26 -21.38
CA VAL A 11 3.50 -4.97 -20.13
C VAL A 11 4.76 -4.41 -19.46
N ALA A 12 5.75 -4.00 -20.25
CA ALA A 12 7.03 -3.49 -19.74
C ALA A 12 6.86 -2.20 -18.93
N SER A 13 6.12 -1.22 -19.47
CA SER A 13 5.82 0.04 -18.77
C SER A 13 4.93 -0.21 -17.55
N ALA A 14 3.91 -1.07 -17.66
CA ALA A 14 3.06 -1.42 -16.53
C ALA A 14 3.88 -2.03 -15.38
N THR A 15 4.83 -2.91 -15.70
CA THR A 15 5.76 -3.53 -14.73
C THR A 15 6.70 -2.49 -14.11
N ARG A 16 7.22 -1.55 -14.91
CA ARG A 16 8.04 -0.43 -14.42
C ARG A 16 7.25 0.46 -13.46
N PHE A 17 6.00 0.79 -13.76
CA PHE A 17 5.14 1.59 -12.87
C PHE A 17 4.77 0.84 -11.59
N ARG A 18 4.54 -0.47 -11.65
CA ARG A 18 4.40 -1.32 -10.47
C ARG A 18 5.65 -1.24 -9.58
N ALA A 19 6.84 -1.40 -10.16
CA ALA A 19 8.11 -1.32 -9.43
C ALA A 19 8.36 0.08 -8.84
N GLN A 20 7.98 1.15 -9.54
CA GLN A 20 8.01 2.51 -8.98
C GLN A 20 7.08 2.63 -7.76
N THR A 21 5.84 2.16 -7.88
CA THR A 21 4.85 2.21 -6.80
C THR A 21 5.33 1.45 -5.57
N LEU A 22 5.93 0.27 -5.76
CA LEU A 22 6.52 -0.52 -4.67
C LEU A 22 7.66 0.21 -3.95
N ARG A 23 8.52 0.93 -4.68
CA ARG A 23 9.59 1.74 -4.06
C ARG A 23 9.04 2.89 -3.22
N GLU A 24 7.98 3.53 -3.68
CA GLU A 24 7.30 4.58 -2.91
C GLU A 24 6.66 4.02 -1.63
N ILE A 25 6.00 2.86 -1.71
CA ILE A 25 5.47 2.16 -0.53
C ILE A 25 6.58 1.85 0.47
N ALA A 26 7.70 1.29 0.03
CA ALA A 26 8.81 0.96 0.92
C ALA A 26 9.37 2.19 1.63
N ARG A 27 9.54 3.32 0.92
CA ARG A 27 10.00 4.58 1.50
C ARG A 27 9.03 5.10 2.55
N ASP A 28 7.73 5.11 2.23
CA ASP A 28 6.71 5.67 3.11
C ASP A 28 6.47 4.76 4.33
N LEU A 29 6.65 3.43 4.19
CA LEU A 29 6.69 2.48 5.31
C LEU A 29 7.85 2.77 6.26
N THR A 30 9.05 3.05 5.76
CA THR A 30 10.17 3.44 6.64
C THR A 30 9.88 4.78 7.32
N ARG A 31 9.32 5.74 6.57
CA ARG A 31 9.07 7.10 7.07
C ARG A 31 8.03 7.13 8.20
N ILE A 32 6.98 6.31 8.14
CA ILE A 32 5.90 6.36 9.14
C ILE A 32 6.34 6.02 10.57
N HIS A 33 7.50 5.36 10.73
CA HIS A 33 8.07 5.04 12.03
C HIS A 33 8.90 6.18 12.66
N ASP A 34 9.13 7.28 11.94
CA ASP A 34 9.90 8.41 12.46
C ASP A 34 9.16 9.07 13.65
N PRO A 35 9.78 9.12 14.85
CA PRO A 35 9.16 9.72 16.04
C PRO A 35 8.95 11.23 15.92
N LEU A 36 9.69 11.91 15.03
CA LEU A 36 9.58 13.36 14.82
C LEU A 36 8.33 13.75 14.02
N LEU A 37 7.63 12.78 13.43
CA LEU A 37 6.39 13.05 12.72
C LEU A 37 5.25 13.37 13.69
N THR A 38 4.55 14.45 13.36
CA THR A 38 3.27 14.81 13.98
C THR A 38 2.18 13.80 13.60
N GLU A 39 1.14 13.69 14.42
CA GLU A 39 0.01 12.80 14.13
C GLU A 39 -0.63 13.06 12.77
N TYR A 40 -0.75 14.34 12.37
CA TYR A 40 -1.29 14.72 11.06
C TYR A 40 -0.44 14.17 9.92
N GLN A 41 0.88 14.26 10.02
CA GLN A 41 1.80 13.70 9.02
C GLN A 41 1.73 12.17 8.98
N VAL A 42 1.59 11.52 10.14
CA VAL A 42 1.39 10.06 10.20
C VAL A 42 0.10 9.67 9.47
N ARG A 43 -1.01 10.40 9.67
CA ARG A 43 -2.28 10.17 8.95
C ARG A 43 -2.12 10.33 7.44
N ASP A 44 -1.48 11.41 6.97
CA ASP A 44 -1.25 11.66 5.54
C ASP A 44 -0.35 10.59 4.87
N ILE A 45 0.68 10.13 5.58
CA ILE A 45 1.52 9.03 5.10
C ILE A 45 0.71 7.73 5.03
N ASN A 46 -0.15 7.47 6.01
CA ASN A 46 -1.01 6.29 6.04
C ASN A 46 -2.04 6.30 4.89
N ASP A 47 -2.64 7.45 4.62
CA ASP A 47 -3.53 7.65 3.46
C ASP A 47 -2.79 7.44 2.14
N THR A 48 -1.57 7.96 2.05
CA THR A 48 -0.70 7.76 0.90
C THR A 48 -0.37 6.28 0.70
N LEU A 49 -0.03 5.54 1.75
CA LEU A 49 0.22 4.09 1.69
C LEU A 49 -1.02 3.33 1.18
N ASN A 50 -2.21 3.62 1.70
CA ASN A 50 -3.46 3.00 1.23
C ASN A 50 -3.76 3.32 -0.24
N ARG A 51 -3.49 4.55 -0.69
CA ARG A 51 -3.62 4.95 -2.09
C ARG A 51 -2.62 4.21 -2.99
N LEU A 52 -1.36 4.11 -2.57
CA LEU A 52 -0.31 3.41 -3.32
C LEU A 52 -0.58 1.90 -3.41
N LEU A 53 -1.14 1.27 -2.36
CA LEU A 53 -1.52 -0.14 -2.40
C LEU A 53 -2.66 -0.42 -3.39
N ARG A 54 -3.67 0.46 -3.44
CA ARG A 54 -4.73 0.38 -4.46
C ARG A 54 -4.16 0.56 -5.87
N GLU A 55 -3.26 1.52 -6.03
CA GLU A 55 -2.59 1.76 -7.30
C GLU A 55 -1.73 0.55 -7.72
N ARG A 56 -0.98 -0.05 -6.81
CA ARG A 56 -0.21 -1.29 -7.07
C ARG A 56 -1.13 -2.39 -7.59
N ARG A 57 -2.25 -2.64 -6.91
CA ARG A 57 -3.25 -3.65 -7.34
C ARG A 57 -3.80 -3.34 -8.73
N ALA A 58 -4.05 -2.07 -9.04
CA ALA A 58 -4.51 -1.65 -10.36
C ALA A 58 -3.45 -1.91 -11.45
N TRP A 59 -2.16 -1.72 -11.14
CA TRP A 59 -1.06 -2.07 -12.05
C TRP A 59 -0.94 -3.59 -12.23
N GLU A 60 -1.05 -4.37 -11.16
CA GLU A 60 -1.00 -5.84 -11.20
C GLU A 60 -2.14 -6.41 -12.06
N TYR A 61 -3.35 -5.88 -11.91
CA TYR A 61 -4.48 -6.24 -12.74
C TYR A 61 -4.27 -5.85 -14.22
N ARG A 62 -3.72 -4.65 -14.48
CA ARG A 62 -3.42 -4.22 -15.85
C ARG A 62 -2.38 -5.11 -16.51
N ILE A 63 -1.32 -5.50 -15.80
CA ILE A 63 -0.29 -6.40 -16.32
C ILE A 63 -0.92 -7.74 -16.73
N LYS A 64 -1.78 -8.30 -15.87
CA LYS A 64 -2.53 -9.53 -16.18
C LYS A 64 -3.42 -9.38 -17.42
N GLN A 65 -4.15 -8.27 -17.55
CA GLN A 65 -4.98 -8.00 -18.73
C GLN A 65 -4.18 -7.91 -20.04
N LEU A 66 -2.95 -7.42 -19.96
CA LEU A 66 -2.05 -7.30 -21.12
C LEU A 66 -1.32 -8.62 -21.45
N GLY A 67 -1.66 -9.72 -20.77
CA GLY A 67 -1.01 -11.03 -20.97
C GLY A 67 0.33 -11.18 -20.25
N GLY A 68 0.65 -10.29 -19.32
CA GLY A 68 1.85 -10.37 -18.49
C GLY A 68 1.69 -11.28 -17.26
N PRO A 69 2.74 -11.37 -16.42
CA PRO A 69 2.75 -12.24 -15.24
C PRO A 69 1.63 -11.90 -14.23
N ASP A 70 1.04 -12.93 -13.61
CA ASP A 70 0.01 -12.73 -12.59
C ASP A 70 0.64 -12.49 -11.21
N TYR A 71 0.64 -11.22 -10.80
CA TYR A 71 1.09 -10.79 -9.47
C TYR A 71 -0.03 -10.82 -8.42
N THR A 72 -1.28 -11.10 -8.79
CA THR A 72 -2.43 -11.06 -7.87
C THR A 72 -2.47 -12.27 -6.92
N SER A 73 -1.97 -13.42 -7.38
CA SER A 73 -1.98 -14.69 -6.63
C SER A 73 -1.02 -14.73 -5.44
N GLY A 74 -0.05 -13.80 -5.36
CA GLY A 74 0.89 -13.74 -4.24
C GLY A 74 0.35 -13.04 -2.99
N THR A 75 -0.89 -12.52 -3.02
CA THR A 75 -1.50 -11.79 -1.88
C THR A 75 -2.42 -12.68 -1.03
N THR A 76 -2.50 -13.98 -1.33
CA THR A 76 -3.20 -14.94 -0.47
C THR A 76 -2.31 -15.26 0.73
N THR A 77 -2.54 -14.55 1.82
CA THR A 77 -2.44 -15.10 3.18
C THR A 77 -1.15 -15.87 3.50
N THR A 78 0.01 -15.22 3.36
CA THR A 78 1.20 -15.66 4.09
C THR A 78 1.75 -14.49 4.90
N ALA A 79 1.51 -14.56 6.21
CA ALA A 79 2.46 -14.07 7.19
C ALA A 79 3.88 -14.41 6.69
N GLY A 80 4.73 -13.39 6.48
CA GLY A 80 6.14 -13.60 6.13
C GLY A 80 6.69 -12.83 4.92
N GLY A 81 5.87 -12.08 4.18
CA GLY A 81 6.35 -11.17 3.14
C GLY A 81 6.82 -9.81 3.68
N SER A 82 7.82 -9.80 4.56
CA SER A 82 8.66 -8.66 5.02
C SER A 82 8.03 -7.27 5.31
N GLY A 83 6.70 -7.12 5.40
CA GLY A 83 6.09 -5.80 5.65
C GLY A 83 4.64 -5.78 6.16
N ASP A 84 3.99 -6.93 6.37
CA ASP A 84 2.58 -6.99 6.80
C ASP A 84 2.41 -7.29 8.32
N THR A 85 3.51 -7.59 9.02
CA THR A 85 3.47 -7.99 10.45
C THR A 85 3.09 -6.85 11.40
N ASP A 86 3.10 -5.61 10.92
CA ASP A 86 2.85 -4.41 11.73
C ASP A 86 1.68 -3.56 11.19
N THR A 87 0.73 -4.20 10.50
CA THR A 87 -0.44 -3.52 9.92
C THR A 87 -1.74 -4.03 10.52
N VAL A 88 -2.67 -3.11 10.78
CA VAL A 88 -4.02 -3.46 11.22
C VAL A 88 -5.02 -2.99 10.18
N THR A 89 -6.02 -3.80 9.86
CA THR A 89 -7.04 -3.47 8.85
C THR A 89 -8.39 -3.31 9.51
N VAL A 90 -9.01 -2.14 9.37
CA VAL A 90 -10.37 -1.88 9.87
C VAL A 90 -11.24 -1.35 8.72
N LYS A 91 -12.40 -1.98 8.50
CA LYS A 91 -13.36 -1.64 7.43
C LYS A 91 -12.70 -1.48 6.04
N GLY A 92 -11.66 -2.29 5.75
CA GLY A 92 -10.94 -2.27 4.48
C GLY A 92 -9.84 -1.20 4.34
N TYR A 93 -9.62 -0.39 5.38
CA TYR A 93 -8.54 0.59 5.48
C TYR A 93 -7.40 0.05 6.35
N LYS A 94 -6.15 0.18 5.89
CA LYS A 94 -4.97 -0.34 6.61
C LYS A 94 -4.29 0.78 7.40
N TYR A 95 -3.89 0.48 8.63
CA TYR A 95 -3.06 1.34 9.46
C TYR A 95 -1.66 0.73 9.56
N PHE A 96 -0.63 1.50 9.23
CA PHE A 96 0.77 1.07 9.19
C PHE A 96 1.58 1.76 10.30
N GLY A 97 2.45 0.99 10.98
CA GLY A 97 3.39 1.54 11.96
C GLY A 97 2.70 2.44 12.99
N ARG A 98 3.20 3.67 13.18
CA ARG A 98 2.66 4.63 14.15
C ARG A 98 1.20 5.05 13.91
N ALA A 99 0.63 4.82 12.72
CA ALA A 99 -0.78 5.14 12.49
C ALA A 99 -1.75 4.32 13.35
N ARG A 100 -1.33 3.15 13.84
CA ARG A 100 -2.15 2.36 14.78
C ARG A 100 -2.15 2.92 16.21
N GLU A 101 -1.15 3.73 16.55
CA GLU A 101 -0.95 4.31 17.89
C GLU A 101 -1.72 5.62 18.05
N LEU A 102 -2.33 6.12 16.98
CA LEU A 102 -3.15 7.32 17.02
C LEU A 102 -4.36 7.10 17.95
N PRO A 103 -4.70 8.06 18.84
CA PRO A 103 -5.70 7.85 19.88
C PRO A 103 -7.08 7.40 19.36
N ASP A 104 -7.52 7.99 18.25
CA ASP A 104 -8.77 7.66 17.54
C ASP A 104 -8.74 6.24 16.96
N VAL A 105 -7.60 5.82 16.42
CA VAL A 105 -7.43 4.48 15.85
C VAL A 105 -7.38 3.42 16.94
N VAL A 106 -6.71 3.71 18.07
CA VAL A 106 -6.69 2.81 19.23
C VAL A 106 -8.10 2.59 19.78
N GLN A 107 -8.90 3.65 19.93
CA GLN A 107 -10.30 3.53 20.35
C GLN A 107 -11.10 2.66 19.37
N LEU A 108 -10.97 2.95 18.08
CA LEU A 108 -11.65 2.21 17.02
C LEU A 108 -11.23 0.73 16.94
N LEU A 109 -10.00 0.40 17.35
CA LEU A 109 -9.52 -0.99 17.45
C LEU A 109 -10.00 -1.72 18.70
N GLN A 110 -10.29 -1.01 19.80
CA GLN A 110 -10.87 -1.58 21.01
C GLN A 110 -12.38 -1.85 20.84
N GLU A 111 -13.05 -1.03 20.03
CA GLU A 111 -14.48 -1.15 19.73
C GLU A 111 -14.80 -2.15 18.61
N ALA A 112 -13.81 -2.55 17.80
CA ALA A 112 -13.94 -3.48 16.67
C ALA A 112 -13.80 -4.94 17.10
#